data_AF-A0A9D1C5Q3-F1
#
_entry.id   AF-A0A9D1C5Q3-F1
#
_cell.length_a   1.000
_cell.length_b   1.000
_cell.length_c   1.000
_cell.angle_alpha   90.00
_cell.angle_beta   90.00
_cell.angle_gamma   90.00
#
_symmetry.space_group_name_H-M   'P 1'
#
loop_
_entity.id
_entity.type
_entity.pdbx_description
1 polymer ?
#
loop_
_entity_poly.entity_id
_entity_poly.type
_entity_poly.pdbx_seq_one_letter_code
_entity_poly.pdbx_strand_id
1 'polypeptide(L)'
;MIQSEKTMSLLMVLAMFTWALAAIAAKTLSGYISENEIVVYRYFLAAASMVPILLFMGLSFKIDWKNLALALLIALFTIANVRFYFMGVDLGTAGLGAALVTVLIPMIVYLLMLFSKQERPPIKDWVALIWGAGGVLLMMNVT
;
A
#
# COMPACT_ATOMS: atom_id res chain seq x y z
N MET A 1 23.76 9.31 -5.44
CA MET A 1 23.40 9.40 -6.87
C MET A 1 21.95 8.96 -6.97
N ILE A 2 20.91 9.77 -7.19
CA ILE A 2 20.70 11.09 -7.77
C ILE A 2 19.63 11.74 -6.86
N GLN A 3 19.93 12.83 -6.15
CA GLN A 3 18.95 13.53 -5.33
C GLN A 3 18.81 14.97 -5.84
N SER A 4 18.17 15.11 -7.01
CA SER A 4 17.44 16.34 -7.31
C SER A 4 16.01 16.12 -6.83
N GLU A 5 15.46 17.08 -6.09
CA GLU A 5 14.07 17.06 -5.59
C GLU A 5 13.07 16.72 -6.71
N LYS A 6 13.32 17.23 -7.92
CA LYS A 6 12.51 16.95 -9.12
C LYS A 6 12.56 15.49 -9.56
N THR A 7 13.72 14.85 -9.47
CA THR A 7 13.87 13.42 -9.80
C THR A 7 13.10 12.56 -8.79
N MET A 8 13.16 12.91 -7.50
CA MET A 8 12.45 12.19 -6.44
C MET A 8 10.93 12.31 -6.58
N SER A 9 10.43 13.52 -6.85
CA SER A 9 9.00 13.74 -7.13
C SER A 9 8.52 12.97 -8.37
N LEU A 10 9.31 12.95 -9.45
CA LEU A 10 8.98 12.18 -10.65
C LEU A 10 8.91 10.67 -10.36
N LEU A 11 9.87 10.14 -9.61
CA LEU A 11 9.86 8.73 -9.19
C LEU A 11 8.62 8.39 -8.35
N MET A 12 8.19 9.27 -7.45
CA MET A 12 6.97 9.06 -6.66
C MET A 12 5.72 9.00 -7.55
N VAL A 13 5.60 9.90 -8.53
CA VAL A 13 4.48 9.87 -9.49
C VAL A 13 4.47 8.56 -10.26
N LEU A 14 5.62 8.14 -10.80
CA LEU A 14 5.74 6.86 -11.50
C LEU A 14 5.39 5.66 -10.61
N ALA A 15 5.83 5.68 -9.34
CA ALA A 15 5.48 4.64 -8.38
C ALA A 15 3.97 4.54 -8.17
N MET A 16 3.27 5.67 -8.03
CA MET A 16 1.80 5.68 -7.90
C MET A 16 1.08 5.12 -9.14
N PHE A 17 1.59 5.42 -10.35
CA PHE A 17 1.06 4.82 -11.58
C PHE A 17 1.25 3.30 -11.62
N THR A 18 2.42 2.80 -11.23
CA THR A 18 2.66 1.35 -11.18
C THR A 18 1.73 0.66 -10.18
N TRP A 19 1.41 1.33 -9.07
CA TRP A 19 0.46 0.84 -8.07
C TRP A 19 -0.97 0.76 -8.61
N ALA A 20 -1.43 1.79 -9.33
CA ALA A 20 -2.75 1.80 -9.96
C ALA A 20 -2.89 0.69 -11.02
N LEU A 21 -1.88 0.50 -11.87
CA LEU A 21 -1.84 -0.58 -12.85
C LEU A 21 -1.85 -1.96 -12.19
N ALA A 22 -1.13 -2.12 -11.07
CA ALA A 22 -1.09 -3.38 -10.33
C ALA A 22 -2.48 -3.77 -9.78
N ALA A 23 -3.28 -2.82 -9.32
CA ALA A 23 -4.64 -3.09 -8.85
C ALA A 23 -5.58 -3.56 -9.99
N ILE A 24 -5.45 -2.96 -11.18
CA ILE A 24 -6.20 -3.37 -12.37
C ILE A 24 -5.80 -4.80 -12.78
N ALA A 25 -4.49 -5.07 -12.86
CA ALA A 25 -3.96 -6.38 -13.19
C ALA A 25 -4.41 -7.45 -12.19
N ALA A 26 -4.39 -7.15 -10.88
CA ALA A 26 -4.84 -8.07 -9.84
C ALA A 26 -6.32 -8.45 -9.99
N LYS A 27 -7.19 -7.50 -10.35
CA LYS A 27 -8.60 -7.78 -10.66
C LYS A 27 -8.76 -8.68 -11.88
N THR A 28 -8.02 -8.39 -12.95
CA THR A 28 -8.07 -9.23 -14.15
C THR A 28 -7.64 -10.65 -13.81
N LEU A 29 -6.57 -10.80 -13.03
CA LEU A 29 -6.02 -12.09 -12.63
C LEU A 29 -6.94 -12.87 -11.67
N SER A 30 -7.70 -12.18 -10.81
CA SER A 30 -8.68 -12.83 -9.90
C SER A 30 -9.85 -13.48 -10.63
N GLY A 31 -10.04 -13.19 -11.92
CA GLY A 31 -10.97 -13.92 -12.79
C GLY A 31 -10.41 -15.24 -13.35
N TYR A 32 -9.09 -15.45 -13.31
CA TYR A 32 -8.42 -16.60 -13.93
C TYR A 32 -7.77 -17.56 -12.93
N ILE A 33 -7.30 -17.05 -11.80
CA ILE A 33 -6.64 -17.83 -10.74
C ILE A 33 -7.22 -17.49 -9.37
N SER A 34 -7.08 -18.42 -8.42
CA SER A 34 -7.61 -18.24 -7.08
C SER A 34 -6.90 -17.12 -6.31
N GLU A 35 -7.59 -16.49 -5.37
CA GLU A 35 -7.02 -15.42 -4.53
C GLU A 35 -5.73 -15.87 -3.85
N ASN A 36 -5.70 -17.10 -3.32
CA ASN A 36 -4.53 -17.65 -2.64
C ASN A 36 -3.32 -17.76 -3.57
N GLU A 37 -3.52 -18.15 -4.83
CA GLU A 37 -2.44 -18.22 -5.83
C GLU A 37 -1.90 -16.82 -6.14
N ILE A 38 -2.77 -15.82 -6.31
CA ILE A 38 -2.35 -14.43 -6.53
C ILE A 38 -1.48 -13.93 -5.38
N VAL A 39 -1.90 -14.22 -4.15
CA VAL A 39 -1.18 -13.81 -2.93
C VAL A 39 0.19 -14.48 -2.87
N VAL A 40 0.26 -15.79 -3.10
CA VAL A 40 1.52 -16.54 -3.10
C VAL A 40 2.47 -16.00 -4.16
N TYR A 41 2.03 -15.84 -5.41
CA TYR A 41 2.89 -15.32 -6.48
C TYR A 41 3.35 -13.90 -6.21
N ARG A 42 2.47 -13.02 -5.71
CA ARG A 42 2.82 -11.63 -5.38
C ARG A 42 3.93 -11.56 -4.34
N TYR A 43 3.78 -12.27 -3.23
CA TYR A 43 4.76 -12.22 -2.15
C TYR A 43 6.03 -13.01 -2.46
N PHE A 44 5.93 -14.11 -3.20
CA PHE A 44 7.08 -14.85 -3.68
C PHE A 44 7.95 -14.00 -4.61
N LEU A 45 7.35 -13.36 -5.62
CA LEU A 45 8.07 -12.48 -6.54
C LEU A 45 8.63 -11.24 -5.83
N ALA A 46 7.92 -10.70 -4.83
CA ALA A 46 8.42 -9.59 -4.02
C ALA A 46 9.62 -9.99 -3.15
N ALA A 47 9.59 -11.17 -2.54
CA ALA A 47 10.73 -11.70 -1.78
C ALA A 47 11.92 -12.01 -2.70
N ALA A 48 11.66 -12.66 -3.84
CA ALA A 48 12.68 -13.01 -4.82
C ALA A 48 13.34 -11.77 -5.44
N SER A 49 12.58 -10.70 -5.70
CA SER A 49 13.12 -9.44 -6.24
C SER A 49 13.95 -8.66 -5.23
N MET A 50 13.73 -8.86 -3.92
CA MET A 50 14.58 -8.25 -2.90
C MET A 50 15.98 -8.87 -2.82
N VAL A 51 16.14 -10.15 -3.19
CA VAL A 51 17.45 -10.82 -3.19
C VAL A 51 18.49 -10.10 -4.08
N PRO A 52 18.25 -9.84 -5.38
CA PRO A 52 19.20 -9.12 -6.22
C PRO A 52 19.42 -7.67 -5.77
N ILE A 53 18.41 -7.01 -5.20
CA ILE A 53 18.54 -5.65 -4.66
C ILE A 53 19.50 -5.63 -3.47
N LEU A 54 19.34 -6.56 -2.53
CA LEU A 54 20.21 -6.67 -1.36
C LEU A 54 21.66 -7.00 -1.76
N LEU A 55 21.86 -7.87 -2.76
CA LEU A 55 23.17 -8.19 -3.31
C LEU A 55 23.81 -6.96 -3.99
N PHE A 56 23.05 -6.22 -4.79
CA PHE A 56 23.53 -5.00 -5.46
C PHE A 56 23.91 -3.90 -4.45
N MET A 57 23.16 -3.78 -3.35
CA MET A 57 23.45 -2.84 -2.27
C MET A 57 24.56 -3.32 -1.32
N GLY A 58 25.06 -4.54 -1.47
CA GLY A 58 26.08 -5.12 -0.58
C GLY A 58 25.60 -5.33 0.87
N LEU A 59 24.30 -5.44 1.08
CA LEU A 59 23.71 -5.58 2.42
C LEU A 59 23.77 -7.05 2.87
N SER A 60 24.09 -7.27 4.15
CA SER A 60 24.10 -8.61 4.72
C SER A 60 22.68 -9.12 4.96
N PHE A 61 22.41 -10.40 4.66
CA PHE A 61 21.14 -11.07 4.97
C PHE A 61 20.93 -11.40 6.47
N LYS A 62 21.79 -10.89 7.35
CA LYS A 62 21.69 -11.13 8.79
C LYS A 62 20.58 -10.26 9.36
N ILE A 63 19.64 -10.90 10.08
CA ILE A 63 18.55 -10.24 10.78
C ILE A 63 18.72 -10.50 12.28
N ASP A 64 18.72 -9.43 13.07
CA ASP A 64 18.69 -9.53 14.54
C ASP A 64 17.33 -10.04 15.03
N TRP A 65 17.31 -10.72 16.18
CA TRP A 65 16.08 -11.30 16.74
C TRP A 65 14.94 -10.28 16.93
N LYS A 66 15.26 -9.04 17.32
CA LYS A 66 14.28 -7.94 17.43
C LYS A 66 13.66 -7.62 16.06
N ASN A 67 14.50 -7.54 15.03
CA ASN A 67 14.05 -7.25 13.67
C ASN A 67 13.27 -8.41 13.08
N LEU A 68 13.61 -9.66 13.43
CA LEU A 68 12.83 -10.85 13.04
C LEU A 68 11.44 -10.83 13.68
N ALA A 69 11.33 -10.53 14.98
CA ALA A 69 10.04 -10.43 15.66
C ALA A 69 9.16 -9.32 15.07
N LEU A 70 9.75 -8.16 14.76
CA LEU A 70 9.04 -7.08 14.06
C LEU A 70 8.62 -7.48 12.65
N ALA A 71 9.48 -8.17 11.89
CA ALA A 71 9.16 -8.65 10.55
C ALA A 71 7.99 -9.66 10.57
N LEU A 72 7.95 -10.56 11.55
CA LEU A 72 6.84 -11.50 11.74
C LEU A 72 5.53 -10.77 12.10
N LEU A 73 5.61 -9.76 12.96
CA LEU A 73 4.45 -8.94 13.30
C LEU A 73 3.91 -8.20 12.07
N ILE A 74 4.79 -7.59 11.28
CA ILE A 74 4.44 -6.92 10.02
C ILE A 74 3.82 -7.92 9.05
N ALA A 75 4.42 -9.11 8.89
CA ALA A 75 3.90 -10.15 8.01
C ALA A 75 2.47 -10.56 8.40
N LEU A 76 2.16 -10.68 9.70
CA LEU A 76 0.81 -10.98 10.17
C LEU A 76 -0.19 -9.89 9.76
N PHE A 77 0.16 -8.62 9.98
CA PHE A 77 -0.69 -7.48 9.56
C PHE A 77 -0.85 -7.42 8.04
N THR A 78 0.20 -7.74 7.28
CA THR A 78 0.18 -7.78 5.83
C THR A 78 -0.75 -8.89 5.30
N ILE A 79 -0.72 -10.08 5.91
CA ILE A 79 -1.64 -11.17 5.57
C ILE A 79 -3.09 -10.75 5.86
N ALA A 80 -3.35 -10.16 7.03
CA ALA A 80 -4.67 -9.65 7.38
C ALA A 80 -5.14 -8.57 6.38
N ASN A 81 -4.28 -7.62 6.04
CA ASN A 81 -4.56 -6.56 5.07
C ASN A 81 -4.96 -7.13 3.71
N VAL A 82 -4.21 -8.11 3.21
CA VAL A 82 -4.52 -8.75 1.93
C VAL A 82 -5.82 -9.53 1.98
N ARG A 83 -6.11 -10.23 3.09
CA ARG A 83 -7.38 -10.96 3.23
C ARG A 83 -8.58 -10.02 3.22
N PHE A 84 -8.50 -8.89 3.93
CA PHE A 84 -9.54 -7.87 3.89
C PHE A 84 -9.62 -7.16 2.54
N TYR A 85 -8.49 -6.99 1.85
CA TYR A 85 -8.45 -6.42 0.51
C TYR A 85 -9.21 -7.28 -0.49
N PHE A 86 -8.94 -8.59 -0.55
CA PHE A 86 -9.67 -9.50 -1.46
C PHE A 86 -11.15 -9.58 -1.10
N MET A 87 -11.48 -9.69 0.18
CA MET A 87 -12.87 -9.63 0.64
C MET A 87 -13.58 -8.33 0.22
N GLY A 88 -12.87 -7.19 0.26
CA GLY A 88 -13.40 -5.91 -0.20
C GLY A 88 -13.50 -5.78 -1.73
N VAL A 89 -12.66 -6.50 -2.48
CA VAL A 89 -12.71 -6.59 -3.94
C VAL A 89 -13.86 -7.48 -4.39
N ASP A 90 -14.18 -8.56 -3.66
CA ASP A 90 -15.31 -9.44 -3.98
C ASP A 90 -16.66 -8.81 -3.66
N LEU A 91 -16.75 -8.04 -2.57
CA LEU A 91 -17.97 -7.33 -2.15
C LEU A 91 -18.21 -6.03 -2.94
N GLY A 92 -17.20 -5.53 -3.65
CA GLY A 92 -17.23 -4.26 -4.39
C GLY A 92 -16.70 -4.40 -5.81
N THR A 93 -16.40 -3.28 -6.48
CA THR A 93 -15.56 -3.34 -7.68
C THR A 93 -14.10 -3.10 -7.27
N ALA A 94 -13.13 -3.77 -7.89
CA ALA A 94 -11.73 -3.63 -7.47
C ALA A 94 -11.19 -2.19 -7.54
N GLY A 95 -11.76 -1.35 -8.42
CA GLY A 95 -11.45 0.08 -8.48
C GLY A 95 -11.95 0.83 -7.24
N LEU A 96 -13.13 0.50 -6.73
CA LEU A 96 -13.70 1.11 -5.53
C LEU A 96 -13.02 0.63 -4.25
N GLY A 97 -12.75 -0.68 -4.13
CA GLY A 97 -12.03 -1.23 -2.97
C GLY A 97 -10.63 -0.65 -2.83
N ALA A 98 -9.89 -0.53 -3.94
CA ALA A 98 -8.57 0.08 -3.94
C ALA A 98 -8.62 1.59 -3.62
N ALA A 99 -9.52 2.35 -4.25
CA ALA A 99 -9.67 3.79 -4.03
C ALA A 99 -10.04 4.09 -2.56
N LEU A 100 -10.97 3.32 -1.99
CA LEU A 100 -11.39 3.47 -0.60
C LEU A 100 -10.24 3.23 0.37
N VAL A 101 -9.47 2.15 0.19
CA VAL A 101 -8.31 1.84 1.03
C VAL A 101 -7.25 2.94 0.94
N THR A 102 -7.00 3.49 -0.25
CA THR A 102 -5.98 4.54 -0.44
C THR A 102 -6.32 5.87 0.24
N VAL A 103 -7.60 6.15 0.52
CA VAL A 103 -8.01 7.35 1.27
C VAL A 103 -8.17 7.08 2.76
N LEU A 104 -8.72 5.91 3.12
CA LEU A 104 -8.89 5.53 4.52
C LEU A 104 -7.54 5.33 5.23
N ILE A 105 -6.51 4.83 4.56
CA ILE A 105 -5.19 4.64 5.18
C ILE A 105 -4.62 5.97 5.68
N PRO A 106 -4.44 7.02 4.85
CA PRO A 106 -4.01 8.34 5.33
C PRO A 106 -4.88 8.91 6.44
N MET A 107 -6.21 8.77 6.34
CA MET A 107 -7.13 9.25 7.39
C MET A 107 -6.88 8.55 8.73
N ILE A 108 -6.77 7.22 8.72
CA ILE A 108 -6.50 6.44 9.93
C ILE A 108 -5.10 6.78 10.48
N VAL A 109 -4.09 6.91 9.63
CA VAL A 109 -2.74 7.29 10.05
C VAL A 109 -2.73 8.67 10.71
N TYR A 110 -3.40 9.66 10.13
CA TYR A 110 -3.53 11.00 10.72
C TYR A 110 -4.31 10.99 12.04
N LEU A 111 -5.36 10.18 12.14
CA LEU A 111 -6.08 9.96 13.40
C LEU A 111 -5.19 9.32 14.47
N LEU A 112 -4.39 8.32 14.11
CA LEU A 112 -3.43 7.69 15.01
C LEU A 112 -2.32 8.65 15.44
N MET A 113 -1.88 9.56 14.55
CA MET A 113 -0.91 10.59 14.87
C MET A 113 -1.40 11.58 15.94
N LEU A 114 -2.71 11.80 16.07
CA LEU A 114 -3.26 12.62 17.17
C LEU A 114 -2.96 12.03 18.56
N PHE A 115 -2.77 10.71 18.65
CA PHE A 115 -2.40 9.99 19.87
C PHE A 115 -0.87 9.82 20.04
N SER A 116 -0.09 10.20 19.03
CA SER A 116 1.37 10.17 19.07
C SER A 116 1.93 11.43 19.73
N LYS A 117 3.17 11.35 20.23
CA LYS A 117 3.92 12.52 20.75
C LYS A 117 4.48 13.43 19.63
N GLN A 118 4.21 13.10 18.37
CA GLN A 118 4.66 13.87 17.22
C GLN A 118 3.82 15.15 17.03
N GLU A 119 4.33 16.07 16.21
CA GLU A 119 3.63 17.31 15.90
C GLU A 119 2.27 17.02 15.27
N ARG A 120 1.26 17.78 15.72
CA ARG A 120 -0.11 17.60 15.24
C ARG A 120 -0.21 18.09 13.79
N PRO A 121 -0.88 17.34 12.91
CA PRO A 121 -1.05 17.74 11.53
C PRO A 121 -1.81 19.07 11.41
N PRO A 122 -1.36 20.00 10.54
CA PRO A 122 -2.01 21.29 10.35
C PRO A 122 -3.41 21.14 9.75
N ILE A 123 -4.28 22.13 9.98
CA ILE A 123 -5.67 22.13 9.48
C ILE A 123 -5.76 21.94 7.95
N LYS A 124 -4.74 22.37 7.21
CA LYS A 124 -4.66 22.24 5.74
C LYS A 124 -4.67 20.77 5.30
N ASP A 125 -4.02 19.89 6.07
CA ASP A 125 -3.95 18.47 5.76
C ASP A 125 -5.29 17.79 6.01
N TRP A 126 -6.00 18.20 7.06
CA TRP A 126 -7.37 17.74 7.34
C TRP A 126 -8.34 18.13 6.22
N VAL A 127 -8.23 19.36 5.71
CA VAL A 127 -9.03 19.81 4.57
C VAL A 127 -8.70 18.99 3.31
N ALA A 128 -7.41 18.71 3.06
CA ALA A 128 -7.00 17.87 1.93
C ALA A 128 -7.53 16.43 2.05
N LEU A 129 -7.53 15.85 3.25
CA LEU A 129 -8.09 14.52 3.54
C LEU A 129 -9.60 14.46 3.29
N ILE A 130 -10.34 15.45 3.77
CA ILE A 130 -11.79 15.57 3.53
C ILE A 130 -12.06 15.70 2.03
N TRP A 131 -11.21 16.46 1.31
CA TRP A 131 -11.35 16.59 -0.14
C TRP A 131 -11.09 15.28 -0.88
N GLY A 132 -10.06 14.53 -0.47
CA GLY A 132 -9.78 13.19 -0.99
C GLY A 132 -10.93 12.21 -0.74
N ALA A 133 -11.54 12.24 0.45
CA ALA A 133 -12.73 11.45 0.77
C ALA A 133 -13.92 11.81 -0.13
N GLY A 134 -14.17 13.10 -0.37
CA GLY A 134 -15.19 13.56 -1.31
C GLY A 134 -14.98 13.03 -2.74
N GLY A 135 -13.74 13.02 -3.23
CA GLY A 135 -13.40 12.47 -4.55
C GLY A 135 -13.70 10.97 -4.67
N VAL A 136 -13.42 10.18 -3.63
CA VAL A 136 -13.76 8.75 -3.61
C VAL A 136 -15.26 8.52 -3.55
N LEU A 137 -16.01 9.32 -2.76
CA LEU A 137 -17.48 9.21 -2.71
C LEU A 137 -18.12 9.47 -4.09
N LEU A 138 -17.60 10.44 -4.84
CA LEU A 138 -18.01 10.68 -6.23
C LEU A 138 -17.69 9.49 -7.13
N MET A 139 -16.49 8.90 -7.01
CA MET A 139 -16.14 7.68 -7.75
C MET A 139 -17.02 6.48 -7.41
N MET A 140 -17.45 6.37 -6.15
CA MET A 140 -18.36 5.32 -5.69
C MET A 140 -19.80 5.49 -6.21
N ASN A 141 -20.10 6.60 -6.88
CA ASN A 141 -21.43 6.93 -7.40
C ASN A 141 -22.54 6.77 -6.34
N VAL A 142 -22.24 7.15 -5.08
CA VAL A 142 -23.18 7.10 -3.94
C VAL A 142 -24.07 8.35 -3.93
N THR A 143 -24.41 8.88 -5.11
CA THR A 143 -25.24 10.08 -5.28
C THR A 143 -26.39 9.78 -6.24
#